data_AF-A0A517Z0B6-F1
#
_entry.id   AF-A0A517Z0B6-F1
#
_cell.length_a   1.000
_cell.length_b   1.000
_cell.length_c   1.000
_cell.angle_alpha   90.00
_cell.angle_beta   90.00
_cell.angle_gamma   90.00
#
_symmetry.space_group_name_H-M   'P 1'
#
loop_
_entity.id
_entity.type
_entity.pdbx_description
1 polymer ?
#
loop_
_entity_poly.entity_id
_entity_poly.type
_entity_poly.pdbx_seq_one_letter_code
_entity_poly.pdbx_strand_id
1 'polypeptide(L)'
;MHDPETGKATYALGVLLFGWAEILLEGFSAWLANPLWLLTLVLILVPVPRPLPLATSLAGLALALSFLLYESILLDEAGNKGEILGYGPGYWLWGASFVALLVTSMLPVQSSESPCI
;
A
#
# COMPACT_ATOMS: atom_id res chain seq x y z
N MET A 1 11.50 6.50 -31.09
CA MET A 1 12.15 7.13 -29.92
C MET A 1 11.17 7.00 -28.76
N HIS A 2 11.31 5.92 -27.97
CA HIS A 2 10.43 5.64 -26.84
C HIS A 2 10.99 6.43 -25.67
N ASP A 3 10.24 7.40 -25.17
CA ASP A 3 10.68 8.24 -24.05
C ASP A 3 10.77 7.35 -22.78
N PRO A 4 11.97 7.21 -22.18
CA PRO A 4 12.17 6.34 -21.03
C PRO A 4 11.36 6.77 -19.80
N GLU A 5 10.88 8.01 -19.73
CA GLU A 5 10.00 8.51 -18.66
C GLU A 5 8.59 7.90 -18.78
N THR A 6 8.07 7.78 -20.00
CA THR A 6 6.72 7.26 -20.26
C THR A 6 6.62 5.78 -19.89
N GLY A 7 7.67 5.00 -20.17
CA GLY A 7 7.74 3.60 -19.78
C GLY A 7 7.61 3.41 -18.26
N LYS A 8 8.40 4.14 -17.46
CA LYS A 8 8.39 4.05 -15.99
C LYS A 8 7.01 4.34 -15.37
N ALA A 9 6.33 5.39 -15.84
CA ALA A 9 4.99 5.73 -15.35
C ALA A 9 3.95 4.65 -15.71
N THR A 10 4.11 4.03 -16.88
CA THR A 10 3.23 2.96 -17.35
C THR A 10 3.42 1.68 -16.52
N TYR A 11 4.66 1.34 -16.14
CA TYR A 11 4.93 0.22 -15.22
C TYR A 11 4.37 0.46 -13.83
N ALA A 12 4.52 1.66 -13.27
CA ALA A 12 3.99 1.98 -11.94
C ALA A 12 2.46 1.92 -11.87
N LEU A 13 1.78 2.47 -12.88
CA LEU A 13 0.32 2.39 -12.99
C LEU A 13 -0.15 0.95 -13.25
N GLY A 14 0.58 0.21 -14.09
CA GLY A 14 0.31 -1.21 -14.35
C GLY A 14 0.34 -2.05 -13.08
N VAL A 15 1.38 -1.91 -12.26
CA VAL A 15 1.50 -2.61 -10.98
C VAL A 15 0.36 -2.26 -10.02
N LEU A 16 -0.08 -0.99 -9.99
CA LEU A 16 -1.21 -0.57 -9.16
C LEU A 16 -2.52 -1.22 -9.61
N LEU A 17 -2.79 -1.21 -10.92
CA LEU A 17 -4.06 -1.69 -11.50
C LEU A 17 -4.16 -3.21 -11.61
N PHE A 18 -3.03 -3.91 -11.81
CA PHE A 18 -3.00 -5.34 -12.10
C PHE A 18 -2.31 -6.19 -11.03
N GLY A 19 -1.70 -5.59 -10.00
CA GLY A 19 -1.04 -6.37 -8.94
C GLY A 19 -1.97 -7.29 -8.13
N TRP A 20 -3.29 -7.10 -8.22
CA TRP A 20 -4.26 -8.06 -7.67
C TRP A 20 -4.26 -9.40 -8.42
N ALA A 21 -3.88 -9.42 -9.69
CA ALA A 21 -3.79 -10.65 -10.48
C ALA A 21 -2.64 -11.55 -9.98
N GLU A 22 -1.57 -10.95 -9.45
CA GLU A 22 -0.45 -11.70 -8.85
C GLU A 22 -0.87 -12.45 -7.57
N ILE A 23 -1.90 -11.97 -6.86
CA ILE A 23 -2.48 -12.71 -5.73
C ILE A 23 -3.07 -14.04 -6.21
N LEU A 24 -3.79 -14.03 -7.34
CA LEU A 24 -4.49 -15.20 -7.88
C LEU A 24 -3.55 -16.18 -8.56
N LEU A 25 -2.49 -15.68 -9.18
CA LEU A 25 -1.55 -16.49 -9.97
C LEU A 25 -0.39 -17.02 -9.13
N GLU A 26 0.12 -16.25 -8.18
CA GLU A 26 1.36 -16.57 -7.47
C GLU A 26 1.29 -16.37 -5.94
N GLY A 27 0.17 -15.89 -5.40
CA GLY A 27 0.02 -15.67 -3.96
C GLY A 27 0.76 -14.44 -3.43
N PHE A 28 1.10 -13.48 -4.28
CA PHE A 28 1.73 -12.21 -3.88
C PHE A 28 0.74 -11.32 -3.12
N SER A 29 0.67 -11.49 -1.81
CA SER A 29 -0.26 -10.77 -0.94
C SER A 29 0.11 -9.30 -0.68
N ALA A 30 1.33 -8.87 -1.06
CA ALA A 30 1.80 -7.51 -0.80
C ALA A 30 0.92 -6.43 -1.45
N TRP A 31 0.28 -6.73 -2.60
CA TRP A 31 -0.66 -5.79 -3.23
C TRP A 31 -1.87 -5.46 -2.34
N LEU A 32 -2.29 -6.40 -1.49
CA LEU A 32 -3.43 -6.23 -0.58
C LEU A 32 -3.17 -5.13 0.48
N ALA A 33 -1.92 -4.72 0.67
CA ALA A 33 -1.58 -3.56 1.47
C ALA A 33 -2.26 -2.28 0.94
N ASN A 34 -2.44 -2.12 -0.38
CA ASN A 34 -3.03 -0.91 -0.97
C ASN A 34 -4.53 -0.75 -0.63
N PRO A 35 -5.41 -1.74 -0.86
CA PRO A 35 -6.79 -1.68 -0.36
C PRO A 35 -6.89 -1.49 1.15
N LEU A 36 -6.02 -2.13 1.93
CA LEU A 36 -6.01 -1.96 3.38
C LEU A 36 -5.62 -0.55 3.81
N TRP A 37 -4.65 0.07 3.12
CA TRP A 37 -4.27 1.47 3.34
C TRP A 37 -5.47 2.41 3.13
N LEU A 38 -6.20 2.23 2.02
CA LEU A 38 -7.41 3.01 1.72
C LEU A 38 -8.52 2.76 2.76
N LEU A 39 -8.72 1.50 3.15
CA LEU A 39 -9.69 1.14 4.19
C LEU A 39 -9.34 1.82 5.52
N THR A 40 -8.10 1.74 5.97
CA THR A 40 -7.63 2.42 7.18
C THR A 40 -7.85 3.93 7.10
N LEU A 41 -7.55 4.56 5.97
CA LEU A 41 -7.79 5.99 5.78
C LEU A 41 -9.28 6.33 5.95
N VAL A 42 -10.18 5.57 5.34
CA VAL A 42 -11.63 5.76 5.50
C VAL A 42 -12.05 5.55 6.96
N LEU A 43 -11.55 4.51 7.62
CA LEU A 43 -11.86 4.22 9.02
C LEU A 43 -11.38 5.31 9.98
N ILE A 44 -10.29 6.02 9.68
CA ILE A 44 -9.85 7.17 10.47
C ILE A 44 -10.83 8.35 10.34
N LEU A 45 -11.45 8.52 9.16
CA LEU A 45 -12.34 9.64 8.86
C LEU A 45 -13.79 9.44 9.34
N VAL A 46 -14.20 8.20 9.61
CA VAL A 46 -15.55 7.83 10.06
C VAL A 46 -15.53 7.59 11.57
N PRO A 47 -16.61 7.90 12.32
CA PRO A 47 -16.68 7.66 13.77
C PRO A 47 -16.80 6.15 14.10
N VAL A 48 -15.71 5.41 13.95
CA VAL A 48 -15.58 4.00 14.31
C VAL A 48 -14.72 3.82 15.56
N PRO A 49 -14.86 2.72 16.31
CA PRO A 49 -14.01 2.46 17.47
C PRO A 49 -12.53 2.35 17.06
N ARG A 50 -11.65 3.03 17.80
CA ARG A 50 -10.19 3.06 17.61
C ARG A 50 -9.49 1.71 17.32
N PRO A 51 -9.83 0.57 17.94
CA PRO A 51 -9.15 -0.69 17.61
C PRO A 51 -9.23 -1.08 16.12
N LEU A 52 -10.26 -0.62 15.40
CA LEU A 52 -10.47 -0.99 14.00
C LEU A 52 -9.46 -0.35 13.02
N PRO A 53 -9.28 0.99 12.98
CA PRO A 53 -8.22 1.61 12.19
C PRO A 53 -6.81 1.18 12.64
N LEU A 54 -6.61 0.92 13.94
CA LEU A 54 -5.33 0.41 14.45
C LEU A 54 -5.00 -1.00 13.93
N ALA A 55 -5.96 -1.93 14.00
CA ALA A 55 -5.76 -3.30 13.51
C ALA A 55 -5.53 -3.33 12.00
N THR A 56 -6.30 -2.54 11.24
CA THR A 56 -6.17 -2.46 9.77
C THR A 56 -4.86 -1.80 9.33
N SER A 57 -4.41 -0.74 10.03
CA SER A 57 -3.10 -0.12 9.75
C SER A 57 -1.92 -1.05 10.05
N LEU A 58 -1.97 -1.80 11.15
CA LEU A 58 -0.96 -2.82 11.47
C LEU A 58 -0.91 -3.94 10.42
N ALA A 59 -2.07 -4.45 10.01
CA ALA A 59 -2.16 -5.45 8.96
C ALA A 59 -1.64 -4.92 7.61
N GLY A 60 -1.97 -3.67 7.27
CA GLY A 60 -1.49 -3.03 6.05
C GLY A 60 0.04 -2.87 6.05
N LEU A 61 0.62 -2.42 7.17
CA LEU A 61 2.06 -2.30 7.33
C LEU A 61 2.76 -3.67 7.25
N ALA A 62 2.20 -4.71 7.88
CA ALA A 62 2.75 -6.05 7.82
C ALA A 62 2.77 -6.60 6.38
N LEU A 63 1.71 -6.37 5.61
CA LEU A 63 1.65 -6.73 4.18
C LEU A 63 2.61 -5.90 3.33
N ALA A 64 2.82 -4.62 3.65
CA ALA A 64 3.80 -3.80 2.95
C ALA A 64 5.24 -4.28 3.21
N LEU A 65 5.54 -4.67 4.45
CA LEU A 65 6.84 -5.19 4.85
C LEU A 65 7.09 -6.62 4.33
N SER A 66 6.04 -7.41 4.09
CA SER A 66 6.21 -8.74 3.49
C SER A 66 6.84 -8.65 2.09
N PHE A 67 6.74 -7.50 1.40
CA PHE A 67 7.43 -7.25 0.14
C PHE A 67 8.96 -7.45 0.22
N LEU A 68 9.56 -7.24 1.40
CA LEU A 68 11.00 -7.46 1.63
C LEU A 68 11.40 -8.94 1.64
N LEU A 69 10.43 -9.85 1.75
CA LEU A 69 10.68 -11.29 1.77
C LEU A 69 10.67 -11.91 0.38
N TYR A 70 10.32 -11.14 -0.65
CA TYR A 70 10.29 -11.62 -2.04
C TYR A 70 11.62 -11.35 -2.73
N GLU A 71 12.08 -12.33 -3.51
CA GLU A 71 13.33 -12.26 -4.27
C GLU A 71 13.09 -12.00 -5.77
N SER A 72 11.87 -12.24 -6.26
CA SER A 72 11.47 -12.03 -7.64
C SER A 72 10.06 -11.47 -7.74
N ILE A 73 9.76 -10.80 -8.85
CA ILE A 73 8.44 -10.26 -9.20
C ILE A 73 8.07 -10.67 -10.62
N LEU A 74 6.77 -10.72 -10.92
CA LEU A 74 6.29 -10.86 -12.28
C LEU A 74 6.56 -9.58 -13.07
N LEU A 75 7.17 -9.72 -14.24
CA LEU A 75 7.48 -8.63 -15.15
C LEU A 75 6.36 -8.39 -16.17
N ASP A 76 5.64 -9.46 -16.53
CA ASP A 76 4.56 -9.41 -17.50
C ASP A 76 3.53 -10.52 -17.30
N GLU A 77 2.43 -10.41 -18.05
CA GLU A 77 1.30 -11.34 -18.03
C GLU A 77 1.63 -12.69 -18.70
N ALA A 78 2.78 -12.83 -19.35
CA ALA A 78 3.26 -14.09 -19.92
C ALA A 78 3.96 -14.97 -18.87
N GLY A 79 4.09 -14.49 -17.64
CA GLY A 79 4.72 -15.22 -16.52
C GLY A 79 6.23 -15.04 -16.44
N ASN A 80 6.79 -14.06 -17.15
CA ASN A 80 8.22 -13.77 -17.03
C ASN A 80 8.50 -13.14 -15.65
N LYS A 81 9.57 -13.60 -15.00
CA LYS A 81 9.99 -13.11 -13.68
C LYS A 81 11.27 -12.31 -13.76
N GLY A 82 11.37 -11.30 -12.90
CA GLY A 82 12.57 -10.48 -12.71
C GLY A 82 13.02 -10.53 -11.27
N GLU A 83 14.34 -10.59 -11.04
CA GLU A 83 14.91 -10.54 -9.70
C GLU A 83 14.85 -9.13 -9.11
N ILE A 84 14.58 -9.04 -7.81
CA ILE A 84 14.62 -7.77 -7.08
C ILE A 84 16.08 -7.45 -6.73
N LEU A 85 16.72 -6.62 -7.55
CA LEU A 85 18.12 -6.21 -7.33
C LEU A 85 18.27 -5.08 -6.31
N GLY A 86 17.17 -4.44 -5.91
CA GLY A 86 17.17 -3.38 -4.89
C GLY A 86 15.89 -2.57 -4.86
N TYR A 87 15.75 -1.73 -3.82
CA TYR A 87 14.56 -0.92 -3.57
C TYR A 87 14.83 0.57 -3.83
N GLY A 88 14.08 1.14 -4.76
CA GLY A 88 14.16 2.57 -5.08
C GLY A 88 13.44 3.47 -4.06
N PRO A 89 13.58 4.80 -4.18
CA PRO A 89 12.93 5.77 -3.28
C PRO A 89 11.41 5.62 -3.19
N GLY A 90 10.75 5.21 -4.28
CA GLY A 90 9.30 5.00 -4.31
C GLY A 90 8.82 3.92 -3.34
N TYR A 91 9.62 2.85 -3.16
CA TYR A 91 9.32 1.80 -2.19
C TYR A 91 9.33 2.34 -0.75
N TRP A 92 10.35 3.13 -0.41
CA TRP A 92 10.48 3.71 0.92
C TRP A 92 9.39 4.75 1.21
N LEU A 93 9.02 5.56 0.22
CA LEU A 93 7.92 6.51 0.35
C LEU A 93 6.58 5.79 0.53
N TRP A 94 6.36 4.71 -0.21
CA TRP A 94 5.19 3.85 -0.07
C TRP A 94 5.12 3.25 1.34
N GLY A 95 6.19 2.62 1.84
CA GLY A 95 6.26 2.09 3.20
C GLY A 95 6.08 3.15 4.29
N ALA A 96 6.67 4.34 4.11
CA ALA A 96 6.51 5.46 5.04
C ALA A 96 5.04 5.92 5.16
N SER A 97 4.26 5.81 4.09
CA SER A 97 2.82 6.14 4.13
C SER A 97 2.02 5.21 5.05
N PHE A 98 2.39 3.93 5.16
CA PHE A 98 1.76 2.99 6.10
C PHE A 98 2.13 3.32 7.55
N VAL A 99 3.39 3.69 7.79
CA VAL A 99 3.84 4.15 9.10
C VAL A 99 3.07 5.41 9.52
N ALA A 100 2.86 6.35 8.60
CA ALA A 100 2.08 7.56 8.86
C ALA A 100 0.61 7.23 9.23
N LEU A 101 -0.03 6.30 8.53
CA LEU A 101 -1.39 5.84 8.89
C LEU A 101 -1.45 5.14 10.24
N LEU A 102 -0.44 4.31 10.57
CA LEU A 102 -0.36 3.65 11.86
C LEU A 102 -0.26 4.69 12.99
N VAL A 103 0.62 5.68 12.87
CA VAL A 103 0.75 6.77 13.85
C VAL A 103 -0.55 7.57 13.96
N THR A 104 -1.19 7.89 12.83
CA THR A 104 -2.47 8.61 12.82
C THR A 104 -3.57 7.81 13.54
N SER A 105 -3.60 6.48 13.37
CA SER A 105 -4.55 5.59 14.04
C SER A 105 -4.36 5.53 15.57
N MET A 106 -3.16 5.85 16.07
CA MET A 106 -2.86 5.94 17.50
C MET A 106 -3.28 7.28 18.11
N LEU A 107 -3.30 8.35 17.30
CA LEU A 107 -3.64 9.69 17.77
C LEU A 107 -5.15 9.88 17.93
N PRO A 108 -5.60 10.67 18.90
CA PRO A 108 -6.99 11.02 18.99
C PRO A 108 -7.39 11.97 17.84
N VAL A 109 -8.32 11.52 16.99
CA VAL A 109 -9.03 12.39 16.04
C VAL A 109 -9.75 13.46 16.85
N GLN A 110 -9.32 14.71 16.71
CA GLN A 110 -9.99 15.86 17.31
C GLN A 110 -11.32 16.05 16.60
N SER A 111 -12.42 15.69 17.27
CA SER A 111 -13.76 16.11 16.85
C SER A 111 -13.88 17.59 17.17
N SER A 112 -13.93 18.44 16.14
CA SER A 112 -14.28 19.85 16.29
C SER A 112 -15.73 19.93 16.76
N GLU A 113 -15.96 19.96 18.07
CA GLU A 113 -17.26 20.32 18.62
C GLU A 113 -17.48 21.81 18.36
N SER A 114 -18.32 22.14 17.37
CA SER A 114 -18.80 23.51 17.21
C SER A 114 -19.62 23.87 18.46
N PRO A 115 -19.27 24.95 19.20
CA PRO A 115 -20.09 25.37 20.32
C PRO A 115 -21.46 25.82 19.80
N CYS A 116 -22.52 25.22 20.35
CA CYS A 116 -23.90 25.63 20.12
C CYS A 116 -24.08 27.02 20.75
N ILE A 117 -24.35 28.04 19.94
CA ILE A 117 -24.77 29.38 20.37
C ILE A 117 -26.30 29.44 20.30
#